data_AF-A0A835A6F3-F1
#
_entry.id   AF-A0A835A6F3-F1
#
_cell.length_a   1.000
_cell.length_b   1.000
_cell.length_c   1.000
_cell.angle_alpha   90.00
_cell.angle_beta   90.00
_cell.angle_gamma   90.00
#
_symmetry.space_group_name_H-M   'P 1'
#
loop_
_entity.id
_entity.type
_entity.pdbx_description
1 polymer ?
#
loop_
_entity_poly.entity_id
_entity_poly.type
_entity_poly.pdbx_seq_one_letter_code
_entity_poly.pdbx_strand_id
1 'polypeptide(L)'
;MRFNQCWNRMKNAHGSGESDDQIMERAHAVFKSENSEKPFLFEYWWRVVKDQLKWGRIYPFNGAENKRTKLNASGAYTSSSNQDSDEASAAASRRPIGQNQAKALRKGKGKASGSEGNLSNDAVNSFNEFLQRKSEAIQKMAEATSEHAKAIAEQTAAHKAKLKADKLNKYLKLMAIDTTIFNDEQKARHERALNHFTSELFTEDDS
;
A
#
# COMPACT_ATOMS: atom_id res chain seq x y z
N MET A 1 2.76 0.69 13.75
CA MET A 1 2.34 -0.74 13.76
C MET A 1 2.01 -1.21 12.34
N ARG A 2 1.96 -2.52 12.02
CA ARG A 2 1.49 -2.99 10.69
C ARG A 2 -0.02 -3.27 10.71
N PHE A 3 -0.76 -2.77 9.72
CA PHE A 3 -2.23 -2.92 9.63
C PHE A 3 -2.70 -4.38 9.73
N ASN A 4 -1.99 -5.32 9.10
CA ASN A 4 -2.31 -6.74 9.14
C ASN A 4 -2.31 -7.33 10.57
N GLN A 5 -1.47 -6.79 11.45
CA GLN A 5 -1.44 -7.20 12.85
C GLN A 5 -2.64 -6.66 13.62
N CYS A 6 -3.05 -5.40 13.35
CA CYS A 6 -4.27 -4.81 13.93
C CYS A 6 -5.50 -5.62 13.52
N TRP A 7 -5.60 -5.94 12.22
CA TRP A 7 -6.64 -6.80 11.68
C TRP A 7 -6.70 -8.16 12.37
N ASN A 8 -5.58 -8.89 12.46
CA ASN A 8 -5.56 -10.21 13.09
C ASN A 8 -5.91 -10.15 14.58
N ARG A 9 -5.53 -9.08 15.30
CA ARG A 9 -5.96 -8.88 16.70
C ARG A 9 -7.48 -8.75 16.80
N MET A 10 -8.10 -7.92 15.94
CA MET A 10 -9.55 -7.73 15.95
C MET A 10 -10.29 -9.00 15.48
N LYS A 11 -9.78 -9.66 14.45
CA LYS A 11 -10.31 -10.94 13.94
C LYS A 11 -10.08 -12.12 14.88
N ASN A 12 -9.19 -12.03 15.88
CA ASN A 12 -9.10 -13.07 16.91
C ASN A 12 -10.01 -12.76 18.10
N ALA A 13 -10.30 -11.49 18.34
CA ALA A 13 -11.17 -11.03 19.43
C ALA A 13 -12.67 -10.99 19.05
N HIS A 14 -13.02 -11.16 17.78
CA HIS A 14 -14.41 -11.09 17.31
C HIS A 14 -15.28 -12.23 17.85
N GLY A 15 -16.56 -11.92 18.11
CA GLY A 15 -17.61 -12.88 18.43
C GLY A 15 -18.39 -13.32 17.18
N SER A 16 -19.11 -14.45 17.27
CA SER A 16 -19.95 -14.93 16.18
C SER A 16 -21.03 -13.90 15.82
N GLY A 17 -21.07 -13.44 14.57
CA GLY A 17 -22.09 -12.53 14.05
C GLY A 17 -21.60 -11.14 13.65
N GLU A 18 -20.34 -10.79 13.91
CA GLU A 18 -19.76 -9.55 13.39
C GLU A 18 -19.34 -9.68 11.92
N SER A 19 -19.63 -8.64 11.14
CA SER A 19 -19.23 -8.59 9.73
C SER A 19 -17.74 -8.24 9.59
N ASP A 20 -17.13 -8.68 8.49
CA ASP A 20 -15.74 -8.36 8.15
C ASP A 20 -15.49 -6.84 8.11
N ASP A 21 -16.50 -6.05 7.73
CA ASP A 21 -16.44 -4.58 7.72
C ASP A 21 -16.36 -3.96 9.12
N GLN A 22 -17.07 -4.53 10.10
CA GLN A 22 -16.99 -4.08 11.50
C GLN A 22 -15.61 -4.38 12.10
N ILE A 23 -15.03 -5.54 11.76
CA ILE A 23 -13.66 -5.88 12.15
C ILE A 23 -12.67 -4.91 11.49
N MET A 24 -12.96 -4.44 10.27
CA MET A 24 -12.09 -3.55 9.51
C MET A 24 -12.08 -2.18 10.15
N GLU A 25 -13.26 -1.64 10.45
CA GLU A 25 -13.39 -0.36 11.12
C GLU A 25 -12.63 -0.33 12.45
N ARG A 26 -12.76 -1.40 13.26
CA ARG A 26 -11.99 -1.54 14.51
C ARG A 26 -10.49 -1.63 14.26
N ALA A 27 -10.05 -2.35 13.23
CA ALA A 27 -8.65 -2.44 12.87
C ALA A 27 -8.08 -1.09 12.42
N HIS A 28 -8.85 -0.29 11.69
CA HIS A 28 -8.51 1.09 11.31
C HIS A 28 -8.41 2.01 12.52
N ALA A 29 -9.32 1.89 13.50
CA ALA A 29 -9.27 2.67 14.73
C ALA A 29 -7.99 2.39 15.54
N VAL A 30 -7.63 1.11 15.71
CA VAL A 30 -6.38 0.69 16.39
C VAL A 30 -5.14 1.14 15.61
N PHE A 31 -5.15 1.03 14.28
CA PHE A 31 -4.03 1.49 13.47
C PHE A 31 -3.83 3.00 13.59
N LYS A 32 -4.93 3.77 13.58
CA LYS A 32 -4.90 5.23 13.70
C LYS A 32 -4.35 5.68 15.05
N SER A 33 -4.79 5.06 16.15
CA SER A 33 -4.30 5.41 17.50
C SER A 33 -2.82 5.09 17.68
N GLU A 34 -2.33 3.99 17.10
CA GLU A 34 -0.93 3.56 17.26
C GLU A 34 0.05 4.15 16.22
N ASN A 35 -0.44 4.89 15.21
CA ASN A 35 0.38 5.37 14.08
C ASN A 35 0.22 6.87 13.81
N SER A 36 0.23 7.68 14.87
CA SER A 36 0.20 9.15 14.80
C SER A 36 -1.02 9.69 14.04
N GLU A 37 -2.18 9.07 14.25
CA GLU A 37 -3.44 9.40 13.59
C GLU A 37 -3.46 9.24 12.05
N LYS A 38 -2.41 8.66 11.46
CA LYS A 38 -2.34 8.45 10.02
C LYS A 38 -3.28 7.31 9.60
N PRO A 39 -4.18 7.52 8.63
CA PRO A 39 -5.05 6.47 8.13
C PRO A 39 -4.26 5.44 7.31
N PHE A 40 -4.76 4.20 7.29
CA PHE A 40 -4.25 3.19 6.37
C PHE A 40 -4.86 3.38 4.98
N LEU A 41 -4.02 3.64 3.97
CA LEU A 41 -4.46 4.02 2.61
C LEU A 41 -4.70 2.83 1.68
N PHE A 42 -4.15 1.65 1.98
CA PHE A 42 -4.15 0.49 1.08
C PHE A 42 -5.27 -0.52 1.43
N GLU A 43 -6.40 -0.04 1.94
CA GLU A 43 -7.50 -0.90 2.39
C GLU A 43 -8.00 -1.81 1.27
N TYR A 44 -8.30 -1.23 0.11
CA TYR A 44 -8.79 -1.95 -1.06
C TYR A 44 -7.87 -3.09 -1.46
N TRP A 45 -6.57 -2.80 -1.59
CA TRP A 45 -5.57 -3.79 -1.93
C TRP A 45 -5.43 -4.86 -0.87
N TRP A 46 -5.48 -4.46 0.40
CA TRP A 46 -5.39 -5.39 1.52
C TRP A 46 -6.58 -6.37 1.52
N ARG A 47 -7.81 -5.91 1.26
CA ARG A 47 -9.00 -6.78 1.13
C ARG A 47 -8.87 -7.80 0.01
N VAL A 48 -8.31 -7.41 -1.14
CA VAL A 48 -8.09 -8.31 -2.29
C VAL A 48 -7.00 -9.35 -2.00
N VAL A 49 -6.01 -8.98 -1.20
CA VAL A 49 -4.78 -9.75 -1.04
C VAL A 49 -4.81 -10.66 0.19
N LYS A 50 -5.59 -10.33 1.24
CA LYS A 50 -5.59 -11.06 2.52
C LYS A 50 -5.93 -12.55 2.39
N ASP A 51 -6.83 -12.91 1.48
CA ASP A 51 -7.33 -14.29 1.31
C ASP A 51 -6.49 -15.12 0.32
N GLN A 52 -5.43 -14.54 -0.26
CA GLN A 52 -4.58 -15.27 -1.18
C GLN A 52 -3.69 -16.28 -0.42
N LEU A 53 -3.68 -17.53 -0.90
CA LEU A 53 -2.95 -18.67 -0.29
C LEU A 53 -1.45 -18.39 -0.03
N LYS A 54 -0.82 -17.52 -0.81
CA LYS A 54 0.57 -17.10 -0.63
C LYS A 54 0.82 -16.34 0.68
N TRP A 55 -0.16 -15.60 1.19
CA TRP A 55 -0.03 -14.78 2.40
C TRP A 55 -0.53 -15.47 3.66
N GLY A 56 -1.43 -16.45 3.54
CA GLY A 56 -1.89 -17.28 4.67
C GLY A 56 -0.79 -18.10 5.34
N ARG A 57 0.35 -18.36 4.65
CA ARG A 57 1.54 -19.01 5.24
C ARG A 57 2.39 -18.02 6.06
N ILE A 58 2.46 -16.76 5.64
CA ILE A 58 3.33 -15.73 6.24
C ILE A 58 2.69 -15.17 7.51
N TYR A 59 1.36 -15.15 7.56
CA TYR A 59 0.59 -14.77 8.72
C TYR A 59 -0.41 -15.89 9.03
N PRO A 60 -0.02 -16.88 9.87
CA PRO A 60 -0.94 -17.92 10.29
C PRO A 60 -2.16 -17.25 10.93
N PHE A 61 -3.32 -17.41 10.29
CA PHE A 61 -4.59 -17.13 10.92
C PHE A 61 -4.88 -18.26 11.89
N ASN A 62 -5.31 -17.90 13.11
CA ASN A 62 -5.25 -18.72 14.32
C ASN A 62 -3.84 -19.02 14.77
N GLY A 63 -3.65 -19.08 16.10
CA GLY A 63 -2.53 -19.74 16.72
C GLY A 63 -2.49 -21.23 16.39
N ALA A 64 -2.38 -21.59 15.10
CA ALA A 64 -1.70 -22.79 14.66
C ALA A 64 -0.23 -22.58 14.99
N GLU A 65 0.04 -22.65 16.29
CA GLU A 65 1.30 -23.08 16.85
C GLU A 65 1.84 -24.13 15.88
N ASN A 66 3.06 -23.92 15.40
CA ASN A 66 3.82 -24.98 14.76
C ASN A 66 3.51 -26.26 15.53
N LYS A 67 3.04 -27.33 14.87
CA LYS A 67 2.60 -28.62 15.47
C LYS A 67 3.75 -29.33 16.19
N ARG A 68 4.34 -28.65 17.14
CA ARG A 68 5.49 -28.96 17.98
C ARG A 68 5.39 -28.13 19.25
N THR A 69 4.18 -27.91 19.74
CA THR A 69 3.97 -27.59 21.15
C THR A 69 4.03 -28.92 21.89
N LYS A 70 5.21 -29.22 22.44
CA LYS A 70 5.38 -30.33 23.39
C LYS A 70 4.68 -29.93 24.69
N LEU A 71 3.46 -30.41 24.91
CA LEU A 71 2.77 -30.27 26.18
C LEU A 71 2.70 -31.63 26.87
N ASN A 72 3.82 -32.06 27.45
CA ASN A 72 3.90 -32.81 28.71
C ASN A 72 5.36 -33.15 29.04
N ALA A 73 5.66 -33.28 30.33
CA ALA A 73 6.98 -33.68 30.84
C ALA A 73 7.31 -35.18 30.63
N SER A 74 6.46 -35.92 29.90
CA SER A 74 6.58 -37.39 29.76
C SER A 74 7.00 -37.86 28.36
N GLY A 75 7.13 -36.97 27.36
CA GLY A 75 7.80 -37.32 26.10
C GLY A 75 7.20 -38.47 25.28
N ALA A 76 5.89 -38.76 25.41
CA ALA A 76 5.22 -39.79 24.61
C ALA A 76 4.44 -39.16 23.44
N TYR A 77 4.56 -39.74 22.24
CA TYR A 77 3.77 -39.35 21.06
C TYR A 77 2.41 -40.04 21.07
N THR A 78 1.31 -39.29 21.00
CA THR A 78 0.00 -39.86 20.68
C THR A 78 -0.25 -39.70 19.17
N SER A 79 -0.19 -40.82 18.45
CA SER A 79 -0.79 -40.92 17.12
C SER A 79 -2.28 -41.21 17.32
N SER A 80 -3.14 -40.22 17.10
CA SER A 80 -4.59 -40.40 16.99
C SER A 80 -5.10 -39.34 16.01
N SER A 81 -5.36 -39.70 14.75
CA SER A 81 -6.56 -40.39 14.22
C SER A 81 -7.56 -39.36 13.68
N ASN A 82 -8.13 -39.71 12.52
CA ASN A 82 -8.81 -38.84 11.57
C ASN A 82 -10.00 -38.09 12.19
N GLN A 83 -10.09 -36.78 11.97
CA GLN A 83 -11.36 -36.06 12.01
C GLN A 83 -11.83 -35.83 10.59
N ASP A 84 -12.83 -36.59 10.18
CA ASP A 84 -13.79 -36.15 9.17
C ASP A 84 -14.47 -34.87 9.69
N SER A 85 -14.34 -33.78 8.96
CA SER A 85 -15.06 -32.53 9.23
C SER A 85 -15.52 -31.92 7.91
N ASP A 86 -16.84 -31.85 7.79
CA ASP A 86 -17.68 -31.13 6.84
C ASP A 86 -17.11 -30.81 5.44
N GLU A 87 -17.59 -31.59 4.47
CA GLU A 87 -17.41 -31.46 3.01
C GLU A 87 -17.74 -30.04 2.48
N ALA A 88 -18.55 -29.25 3.18
CA ALA A 88 -18.93 -27.90 2.75
C ALA A 88 -17.86 -26.81 3.01
N SER A 89 -17.00 -26.97 4.02
CA SER A 89 -15.95 -26.00 4.36
C SER A 89 -14.59 -26.37 3.75
N ALA A 90 -14.39 -27.64 3.41
CA ALA A 90 -13.17 -28.15 2.78
C ALA A 90 -12.96 -27.65 1.34
N ALA A 91 -14.01 -27.19 0.64
CA ALA A 91 -13.91 -26.66 -0.71
C ALA A 91 -13.16 -25.33 -0.79
N ALA A 92 -13.27 -24.47 0.24
CA ALA A 92 -12.68 -23.13 0.25
C ALA A 92 -11.16 -23.13 0.51
N SER A 93 -10.60 -24.25 1.00
CA SER A 93 -9.17 -24.41 1.29
C SER A 93 -8.61 -25.72 0.72
N ARG A 94 -9.04 -26.09 -0.49
CA ARG A 94 -8.41 -27.21 -1.20
C ARG A 94 -6.96 -26.87 -1.48
N ARG A 95 -6.07 -27.57 -0.78
CA ARG A 95 -4.62 -27.47 -1.02
C ARG A 95 -4.34 -27.80 -2.49
N PRO A 96 -3.45 -27.05 -3.16
CA PRO A 96 -2.95 -27.49 -4.46
C PRO A 96 -2.29 -28.86 -4.29
N ILE A 97 -2.48 -29.72 -5.29
CA ILE A 97 -1.95 -31.07 -5.28
C ILE A 97 -0.44 -31.07 -5.01
N GLY A 98 -0.01 -31.87 -4.04
CA GLY A 98 1.39 -31.91 -3.62
C GLY A 98 2.30 -32.36 -4.76
N GLN A 99 3.51 -31.82 -4.83
CA GLN A 99 4.45 -32.07 -5.92
C GLN A 99 4.68 -33.56 -6.21
N ASN A 100 4.74 -34.41 -5.18
CA ASN A 100 4.92 -35.86 -5.34
C ASN A 100 3.66 -36.52 -5.94
N GLN A 101 2.49 -36.07 -5.54
CA GLN A 101 1.21 -36.58 -6.04
C GLN A 101 0.96 -36.08 -7.48
N ALA A 102 1.32 -34.84 -7.79
CA ALA A 102 1.32 -34.30 -9.15
C ALA A 102 2.31 -35.03 -10.07
N LYS A 103 3.53 -35.33 -9.58
CA LYS A 103 4.52 -36.14 -10.31
C LYS A 103 4.04 -37.58 -10.51
N ALA A 104 3.38 -38.17 -9.51
CA ALA A 104 2.82 -39.52 -9.62
C ALA A 104 1.69 -39.58 -10.65
N LEU A 105 0.79 -38.58 -10.69
CA LEU A 105 -0.24 -38.47 -11.74
C LEU A 105 0.38 -38.32 -13.14
N ARG A 106 1.46 -37.55 -13.27
CA ARG A 106 2.20 -37.43 -14.55
C ARG A 106 2.93 -38.71 -14.94
N LYS A 107 3.40 -39.52 -13.99
CA LYS A 107 4.09 -40.79 -14.24
C LYS A 107 3.14 -41.98 -14.45
N GLY A 108 1.93 -41.92 -13.91
CA GLY A 108 0.92 -42.98 -14.02
C GLY A 108 0.09 -42.94 -15.31
N LYS A 109 0.15 -41.85 -16.09
CA LYS A 109 -0.42 -41.80 -17.44
C LYS A 109 0.60 -42.46 -18.38
N GLY A 110 0.26 -43.67 -18.82
CA GLY A 110 1.16 -44.62 -19.48
C GLY A 110 2.01 -44.08 -20.64
N LYS A 111 3.11 -44.79 -20.85
CA LYS A 111 4.06 -44.72 -21.96
C LYS A 111 3.34 -44.71 -23.31
N ALA A 112 3.04 -43.53 -23.83
CA ALA A 112 2.82 -43.33 -25.26
C ALA A 112 4.11 -42.72 -25.83
N SER A 113 4.67 -43.44 -26.81
CA SER A 113 5.57 -43.02 -27.88
C SER A 113 6.26 -41.67 -27.75
N GLY A 114 7.60 -41.69 -27.82
CA GLY A 114 8.43 -40.49 -27.90
C GLY A 114 7.90 -39.50 -28.96
N SER A 115 7.64 -38.28 -28.50
CA SER A 115 7.78 -37.09 -29.33
C SER A 115 9.00 -36.39 -28.77
N GLU A 116 10.04 -36.26 -29.59
CA GLU A 116 11.14 -35.34 -29.35
C GLU A 116 10.56 -33.97 -28.97
N GLY A 117 11.13 -33.39 -27.93
CA GLY A 117 10.67 -32.14 -27.34
C GLY A 117 10.98 -30.95 -28.23
N ASN A 118 10.23 -30.79 -29.33
CA ASN A 118 10.12 -29.49 -29.96
C ASN A 118 9.13 -28.66 -29.15
N LEU A 119 9.65 -27.70 -28.39
CA LEU A 119 8.82 -26.60 -27.87
C LEU A 119 8.07 -26.03 -29.06
N SER A 120 6.74 -26.18 -29.08
CA SER A 120 5.92 -25.57 -30.11
C SER A 120 6.25 -24.08 -30.16
N ASN A 121 6.51 -23.54 -31.37
CA ASN A 121 6.75 -22.11 -31.57
C ASN A 121 5.66 -21.26 -30.90
N ASP A 122 4.44 -21.78 -30.79
CA ASP A 122 3.31 -21.12 -30.14
C ASP A 122 3.51 -20.91 -28.63
N ALA A 123 4.15 -21.86 -27.94
CA ALA A 123 4.47 -21.76 -26.52
C ALA A 123 5.59 -20.73 -26.27
N VAL A 124 6.58 -20.67 -27.18
CA VAL A 124 7.66 -19.68 -27.12
C VAL A 124 7.12 -18.28 -27.40
N ASN A 125 6.25 -18.14 -28.40
CA ASN A 125 5.60 -16.88 -28.74
C ASN A 125 4.73 -16.35 -27.60
N SER A 126 3.92 -17.21 -26.97
CA SER A 126 3.09 -16.85 -25.81
C SER A 126 3.94 -16.35 -24.63
N PHE A 127 5.10 -16.96 -24.39
CA PHE A 127 6.03 -16.54 -23.34
C PHE A 127 6.67 -15.18 -23.66
N ASN A 128 7.10 -14.97 -24.91
CA ASN A 128 7.67 -13.69 -25.35
C ASN A 128 6.65 -12.55 -25.25
N GLU A 129 5.40 -12.81 -25.66
CA GLU A 129 4.31 -11.84 -25.57
C GLU A 129 3.98 -11.50 -24.11
N PHE A 130 4.02 -12.49 -23.20
CA PHE A 130 3.87 -12.25 -21.77
C PHE A 130 5.00 -11.37 -21.20
N LEU A 131 6.25 -11.62 -21.60
CA LEU A 131 7.38 -10.79 -21.19
C LEU A 131 7.26 -9.34 -21.70
N GLN A 132 6.83 -9.17 -22.95
CA GLN A 132 6.59 -7.84 -23.56
C GLN A 132 5.49 -7.07 -22.82
N ARG A 133 4.34 -7.71 -22.57
CA ARG A 133 3.25 -7.09 -21.78
C ARG A 133 3.72 -6.65 -20.40
N LYS A 134 4.58 -7.45 -19.77
CA LYS A 134 5.13 -7.12 -18.45
C LYS A 134 6.09 -5.93 -18.53
N SER A 135 6.98 -5.85 -19.53
CA SER A 135 7.87 -4.70 -19.70
C SER A 135 7.08 -3.43 -20.02
N GLU A 136 6.07 -3.52 -20.87
CA GLU A 136 5.19 -2.39 -21.21
C GLU A 136 4.41 -1.89 -19.98
N ALA A 137 3.90 -2.80 -19.14
CA ALA A 137 3.22 -2.42 -17.91
C ALA A 137 4.16 -1.70 -16.94
N ILE A 138 5.41 -2.16 -16.81
CA ILE A 138 6.42 -1.50 -15.97
C ILE A 138 6.76 -0.11 -16.53
N GLN A 139 6.93 0.02 -17.85
CA GLN A 139 7.22 1.29 -18.48
C GLN A 139 6.06 2.29 -18.31
N LYS A 140 4.81 1.88 -18.54
CA LYS A 140 3.64 2.73 -18.33
C LYS A 140 3.49 3.18 -16.88
N MET A 141 3.82 2.33 -15.91
CA MET A 141 3.85 2.74 -14.50
C MET A 141 4.98 3.74 -14.21
N ALA A 142 6.16 3.56 -14.81
CA ALA A 142 7.27 4.51 -14.67
C ALA A 142 6.94 5.87 -15.29
N GLU A 143 6.30 5.88 -16.46
CA GLU A 143 5.81 7.10 -17.13
C GLU A 143 4.75 7.80 -16.27
N ALA A 144 3.73 7.08 -15.80
CA ALA A 144 2.68 7.65 -14.95
C ALA A 144 3.23 8.25 -13.64
N THR A 145 4.23 7.61 -13.03
CA THR A 145 4.88 8.16 -11.82
C THR A 145 5.74 9.39 -12.12
N SER A 146 6.43 9.42 -13.28
CA SER A 146 7.17 10.60 -13.73
C SER A 146 6.25 11.78 -14.04
N GLU A 147 5.14 11.54 -14.73
CA GLU A 147 4.14 12.56 -15.03
C GLU A 147 3.50 13.11 -13.76
N HIS A 148 3.15 12.25 -12.80
CA HIS A 148 2.61 12.68 -11.52
C HIS A 148 3.64 13.52 -10.73
N ALA A 149 4.93 13.13 -10.74
CA ALA A 149 5.99 13.91 -10.11
C ALA A 149 6.17 15.29 -10.76
N LYS A 150 6.14 15.36 -12.10
CA LYS A 150 6.19 16.63 -12.85
C LYS A 150 4.98 17.51 -12.55
N ALA A 151 3.78 16.94 -12.51
CA ALA A 151 2.56 17.67 -12.17
C ALA A 151 2.60 18.25 -10.74
N ILE A 152 3.14 17.51 -9.77
CA ILE A 152 3.36 18.05 -8.41
C ILE A 152 4.37 19.21 -8.44
N ALA A 153 5.50 19.05 -9.15
CA ALA A 153 6.51 20.10 -9.26
C ALA A 153 5.94 21.38 -9.92
N GLU A 154 5.12 21.22 -10.95
CA GLU A 154 4.47 22.35 -11.63
C GLU A 154 3.42 23.02 -10.74
N GLN A 155 2.58 22.26 -10.04
CA GLN A 155 1.60 22.81 -9.11
C GLN A 155 2.27 23.54 -7.93
N THR A 156 3.37 23.01 -7.39
CA THR A 156 4.11 23.67 -6.31
C THR A 156 4.79 24.96 -6.78
N ALA A 157 5.37 24.96 -7.98
CA ALA A 157 5.91 26.17 -8.60
C ALA A 157 4.82 27.22 -8.87
N ALA A 158 3.67 26.80 -9.43
CA ALA A 158 2.53 27.67 -9.68
C ALA A 158 1.94 28.25 -8.38
N HIS A 159 1.87 27.46 -7.31
CA HIS A 159 1.43 27.93 -6.00
C HIS A 159 2.40 28.95 -5.40
N LYS A 160 3.72 28.69 -5.47
CA LYS A 160 4.76 29.65 -5.03
C LYS A 160 4.69 30.95 -5.83
N ALA A 161 4.50 30.88 -7.15
CA ALA A 161 4.35 32.05 -8.01
C ALA A 161 3.10 32.87 -7.68
N LYS A 162 1.95 32.22 -7.44
CA LYS A 162 0.72 32.89 -6.99
C LYS A 162 0.91 33.60 -5.65
N LEU A 163 1.52 32.94 -4.67
CA LEU A 163 1.85 33.56 -3.39
C LEU A 163 2.76 34.79 -3.55
N LYS A 164 3.78 34.72 -4.42
CA LYS A 164 4.66 35.85 -4.72
C LYS A 164 3.88 37.01 -5.38
N ALA A 165 2.98 36.70 -6.32
CA ALA A 165 2.12 37.70 -6.98
C ALA A 165 1.14 38.37 -5.99
N ASP A 166 0.51 37.60 -5.11
CA ASP A 166 -0.39 38.14 -4.08
C ASP A 166 0.35 39.05 -3.08
N LYS A 167 1.56 38.65 -2.68
CA LYS A 167 2.43 39.49 -1.84
C LYS A 167 2.82 40.78 -2.57
N LEU A 168 3.21 40.70 -3.85
CA LEU A 168 3.54 41.88 -4.67
C LEU A 168 2.36 42.84 -4.80
N ASN A 169 1.15 42.31 -5.03
CA ASN A 169 -0.07 43.11 -5.08
C ASN A 169 -0.34 43.84 -3.76
N LYS A 170 -0.11 43.20 -2.61
CA LYS A 170 -0.22 43.85 -1.30
C LYS A 170 0.81 44.96 -1.12
N TYR A 171 2.06 44.72 -1.53
CA TYR A 171 3.12 45.73 -1.51
C TYR A 171 2.77 46.96 -2.36
N LEU A 172 2.32 46.75 -3.60
CA LEU A 172 1.90 47.85 -4.49
C LEU A 172 0.74 48.66 -3.90
N LYS A 173 -0.24 47.99 -3.27
CA LYS A 173 -1.33 48.66 -2.57
C LYS A 173 -0.83 49.52 -1.40
N LEU A 174 0.13 49.02 -0.60
CA LEU A 174 0.71 49.79 0.51
C LEU A 174 1.50 51.00 0.01
N MET A 175 2.26 50.85 -1.09
CA MET A 175 3.02 51.93 -1.73
C MET A 175 2.11 53.04 -2.27
N ALA A 176 0.91 52.70 -2.72
CA ALA A 176 -0.05 53.65 -3.28
C ALA A 176 -0.86 54.42 -2.23
N ILE A 177 -0.73 54.09 -0.93
CA ILE A 177 -1.43 54.81 0.14
C ILE A 177 -0.77 56.18 0.33
N ASP A 178 -1.58 57.23 0.31
CA ASP A 178 -1.15 58.58 0.65
C ASP A 178 -0.84 58.69 2.15
N THR A 179 0.42 58.98 2.47
CA THR A 179 0.94 59.07 3.84
C THR A 179 1.00 60.50 4.38
N THR A 180 0.50 61.49 3.62
CA THR A 180 0.50 62.90 4.03
C THR A 180 -0.27 63.16 5.32
N ILE A 181 -1.34 62.39 5.57
CA ILE A 181 -2.22 62.49 6.75
C ILE A 181 -1.66 61.70 7.95
N PHE A 182 -0.61 60.89 7.76
CA PHE A 182 -0.13 59.98 8.80
C PHE A 182 0.66 60.72 9.89
N ASN A 183 0.43 60.34 11.14
CA ASN A 183 1.28 60.73 12.27
C ASN A 183 2.64 60.00 12.20
N ASP A 184 3.65 60.49 12.94
CA ASP A 184 5.03 59.97 12.86
C ASP A 184 5.13 58.48 13.21
N GLU A 185 4.38 58.01 14.21
CA GLU A 185 4.31 56.57 14.52
C GLU A 185 3.69 55.73 13.40
N GLN A 186 2.70 56.29 12.69
CA GLN A 186 2.02 55.59 11.59
C GLN A 186 2.94 55.51 10.36
N LYS A 187 3.69 56.58 10.08
CA LYS A 187 4.74 56.59 9.04
C LYS A 187 5.81 55.55 9.32
N ALA A 188 6.32 55.49 10.56
CA ALA A 188 7.32 54.50 10.94
C ALA A 188 6.83 53.04 10.82
N ARG A 189 5.55 52.79 11.14
CA ARG A 189 4.94 51.45 10.95
C ARG A 189 4.75 51.11 9.47
N HIS A 190 4.33 52.07 8.65
CA HIS A 190 4.15 51.89 7.21
C HIS A 190 5.47 51.60 6.51
N GLU A 191 6.52 52.36 6.83
CA GLU A 191 7.88 52.13 6.32
C GLU A 191 8.43 50.74 6.74
N ARG A 192 8.23 50.34 8.01
CA ARG A 192 8.62 49.01 8.47
C ARG A 192 7.90 47.89 7.72
N ALA A 193 6.61 48.06 7.42
CA ALA A 193 5.85 47.10 6.64
C ALA A 193 6.37 47.01 5.19
N LEU A 194 6.68 48.14 4.56
CA LEU A 194 7.30 48.17 3.23
C LEU A 194 8.65 47.46 3.22
N ASN A 195 9.53 47.75 4.19
CA ASN A 195 10.84 47.11 4.32
C ASN A 195 10.77 45.59 4.54
N HIS A 196 9.73 45.12 5.23
CA HIS A 196 9.47 43.69 5.38
C HIS A 196 9.02 43.04 4.07
N PHE A 197 8.14 43.69 3.30
CA PHE A 197 7.72 43.16 2.01
C PHE A 197 8.84 43.20 0.98
N THR A 198 9.69 44.23 0.97
CA THR A 198 10.82 44.31 0.05
C THR A 198 11.84 43.22 0.33
N SER A 199 12.20 42.98 1.59
CA SER A 199 13.13 41.90 1.94
C SER A 199 12.59 40.51 1.58
N GLU A 200 11.28 40.26 1.74
CA GLU A 200 10.68 38.98 1.34
C GLU A 200 10.48 38.80 -0.17
N LEU A 201 10.26 39.87 -0.93
CA LEU A 201 9.98 39.81 -2.37
C LEU A 201 11.26 39.81 -3.23
N PHE A 202 12.30 40.49 -2.75
CA PHE A 202 13.54 40.77 -3.47
C PHE A 202 14.79 40.25 -2.72
N THR A 203 14.69 39.08 -2.08
CA THR A 203 15.86 38.40 -1.49
C THR A 203 16.95 38.18 -2.55
N GLU A 204 18.21 38.51 -2.23
CA GLU A 204 19.38 38.45 -3.12
C GLU A 204 19.75 37.04 -3.66
N ASP A 205 19.02 35.99 -3.28
CA ASP A 205 19.27 34.59 -3.72
C ASP A 205 18.89 34.31 -5.19
N ASP A 206 18.38 35.29 -5.94
CA ASP A 206 18.07 35.18 -7.38
C ASP A 206 19.17 35.84 -8.29
N SER A 207 20.41 36.04 -7.81
CA SER A 207 21.59 36.44 -8.62
C SER A 207 22.62 35.33 -8.79
#